data_AF-A0A849VNB2-F1
#
_entry.id   AF-A0A849VNB2-F1
#
_cell.length_a   1.000
_cell.length_b   1.000
_cell.length_c   1.000
_cell.angle_alpha   90.00
_cell.angle_beta   90.00
_cell.angle_gamma   90.00
#
_symmetry.space_group_name_H-M   'P 1'
#
loop_
_entity.id
_entity.type
_entity.pdbx_description
1 polymer ?
#
loop_
_entity_poly.entity_id
_entity_poly.type
_entity_poly.pdbx_seq_one_letter_code
_entity_poly.pdbx_strand_id
1 'polypeptide(L)' 'MIIDPDFQDGSETIVTVPMTLNQAEQLQGELSDLACWARGYNAALGNDDYDRRPMGTEGVTALNIALKRAIRKATEGKMK' A
#
# COMPACT_ATOMS: atom_id res chain seq x y z
N MET A 1 18.47 3.88 6.05
CA MET A 1 18.30 4.43 4.70
C MET A 1 16.89 4.98 4.61
N ILE A 2 16.74 6.32 4.56
CA ILE A 2 15.43 6.94 4.35
C ILE A 2 15.24 6.97 2.84
N ILE A 3 14.47 6.02 2.31
CA ILE A 3 14.04 6.06 0.91
C ILE A 3 13.02 7.18 0.84
N ASP A 4 13.37 8.30 0.19
CA ASP A 4 12.39 9.33 -0.15
C ASP A 4 11.33 8.66 -1.04
N PRO A 5 10.10 8.56 -0.57
CA PRO A 5 9.09 7.78 -1.24
C PRO A 5 8.32 8.61 -2.28
N ASP A 6 8.75 9.85 -2.52
CA ASP A 6 8.46 10.66 -3.71
C ASP A 6 9.66 10.68 -4.70
N PHE A 7 10.76 9.95 -4.43
CA PHE A 7 11.86 9.79 -5.39
C PHE A 7 11.37 8.99 -6.61
N GLN A 8 11.41 9.63 -7.78
CA GLN A 8 11.21 8.97 -9.07
C GLN A 8 12.52 9.07 -9.86
N ASP A 9 13.06 7.93 -10.29
CA ASP A 9 14.08 7.91 -11.33
C ASP A 9 13.42 8.38 -12.64
N GLY A 10 13.90 9.50 -13.18
CA GLY A 10 13.35 10.13 -14.38
C GLY A 10 13.45 9.27 -15.65
N SER A 11 14.08 8.09 -15.57
CA SER A 11 14.18 7.11 -16.65
C SER A 11 13.03 6.09 -16.68
N GLU A 12 12.23 5.98 -15.62
CA GLU A 12 11.18 4.96 -15.53
C GLU A 12 9.87 5.39 -16.21
N THR A 13 9.22 4.44 -16.89
CA THR A 13 7.90 4.66 -17.49
C THR A 13 6.82 4.62 -16.40
N ILE A 14 6.08 5.72 -16.26
CA ILE A 14 4.99 5.82 -15.29
C ILE A 14 3.74 5.11 -15.83
N VAL A 15 3.15 4.23 -15.02
CA VAL A 15 1.85 3.60 -15.27
C VAL A 15 0.81 4.22 -14.34
N THR A 16 -0.30 4.69 -14.90
CA THR A 16 -1.38 5.35 -14.15
C THR A 16 -2.65 4.51 -14.16
N VAL A 17 -3.26 4.33 -12.99
CA VAL A 17 -4.58 3.68 -12.83
C VAL A 17 -5.60 4.73 -12.40
N PRO A 18 -6.51 5.18 -13.29
CA PRO A 18 -7.52 6.17 -12.95
C PRO A 18 -8.60 5.56 -12.07
N MET A 19 -8.94 6.23 -10.97
CA MET A 19 -10.02 5.85 -10.07
C MET A 19 -10.65 7.08 -9.40
N THR A 20 -11.91 6.96 -8.99
CA THR A 20 -12.58 7.98 -8.17
C THR A 20 -12.02 7.98 -6.75
N LEU A 21 -12.21 9.09 -6.02
CA LEU A 21 -11.81 9.18 -4.61
C LEU A 21 -12.44 8.06 -3.77
N ASN A 22 -13.73 7.78 -3.96
CA ASN A 22 -14.44 6.73 -3.23
C ASN A 22 -13.85 5.34 -3.51
N GLN A 23 -13.50 5.04 -4.77
CA GLN A 23 -12.83 3.78 -5.12
C GLN A 23 -11.43 3.68 -4.49
N ALA A 24 -10.69 4.78 -4.45
CA ALA A 24 -9.38 4.82 -3.81
C ALA A 24 -9.48 4.57 -2.29
N GLU A 25 -10.45 5.20 -1.61
CA GLU A 25 -10.71 5.01 -0.19
C GLU A 25 -11.15 3.58 0.14
N GLN A 26 -12.02 3.00 -0.69
CA GLN A 26 -12.43 1.60 -0.56
C GLN A 26 -11.22 0.65 -0.69
N LEU A 27 -10.43 0.80 -1.76
CA LEU A 27 -9.25 -0.04 -2.01
C LEU A 27 -8.21 0.11 -0.88
N GLN A 28 -8.04 1.32 -0.35
CA GLN A 28 -7.18 1.58 0.80
C GLN A 28 -7.64 0.78 2.03
N GLY A 29 -8.95 0.71 2.28
CA GLY A 29 -9.55 -0.13 3.31
C GLY A 29 -9.24 -1.62 3.10
N GLU A 30 -9.53 -2.14 1.91
CA GLU A 30 -9.32 -3.55 1.55
C GLU A 30 -7.84 -3.97 1.68
N LEU A 31 -6.90 -3.11 1.26
CA LEU A 31 -5.46 -3.35 1.45
C LEU A 31 -5.04 -3.36 2.91
N SER A 32 -5.71 -2.58 3.77
CA SER A 32 -5.45 -2.54 5.20
C SER A 32 -5.93 -3.82 5.89
N ASP A 33 -7.08 -4.33 5.48
CA ASP A 33 -7.63 -5.60 5.97
C ASP A 33 -6.76 -6.77 5.56
N LEU A 34 -6.31 -6.81 4.29
CA LEU A 34 -5.39 -7.84 3.81
C LEU A 34 -4.07 -7.84 4.60
N ALA A 35 -3.49 -6.65 4.84
CA ALA A 35 -2.29 -6.52 5.64
C ALA A 35 -2.52 -6.96 7.11
N CYS A 36 -3.69 -6.68 7.67
CA CYS A 36 -4.07 -7.12 9.01
C CYS A 36 -4.16 -8.65 9.08
N TRP A 37 -4.85 -9.26 8.12
CA TRP A 37 -4.98 -10.71 8.02
C TRP A 37 -3.62 -11.39 7.89
N ALA A 38 -2.73 -10.88 7.02
CA ALA A 38 -1.40 -11.43 6.85
C ALA A 38 -0.55 -11.34 8.12
N ARG A 39 -0.67 -10.26 8.89
CA ARG A 39 -0.02 -10.14 10.22
C ARG A 39 -0.58 -11.15 11.22
N GLY A 40 -1.90 -11.31 11.28
CA GLY A 40 -2.55 -12.30 12.15
C GLY A 40 -2.13 -13.73 11.81
N TYR A 41 -2.10 -14.06 10.52
CA TYR A 41 -1.60 -15.34 10.03
C TYR A 41 -0.13 -15.58 10.45
N ASN A 42 0.75 -14.60 10.24
CA ASN A 42 2.16 -14.69 10.64
C ASN A 42 2.34 -14.84 12.15
N ALA A 43 1.50 -14.20 12.97
CA ALA A 43 1.54 -14.33 14.41
C ALA A 43 1.06 -15.71 14.91
N ALA A 44 0.22 -16.38 14.12
CA ALA A 44 -0.25 -17.74 14.41
C ALA A 44 0.72 -18.84 13.93
N LEU A 45 1.67 -18.52 13.05
CA LEU A 45 2.74 -19.44 12.66
C LEU A 45 3.75 -19.61 13.79
N GLY A 46 4.18 -20.86 14.02
CA GLY A 46 5.27 -21.16 14.95
C GLY A 46 6.60 -20.59 14.46
N ASN A 47 7.57 -20.46 15.39
CA ASN A 47 8.88 -19.86 15.11
C ASN A 47 9.71 -20.57 14.03
N ASP A 48 9.34 -21.77 13.60
CA ASP A 48 10.09 -22.57 12.63
C ASP A 48 9.42 -22.64 11.23
N ASP A 49 8.24 -22.04 11.06
CA ASP A 49 7.43 -22.13 9.83
C ASP A 49 7.59 -20.89 8.92
N TYR A 50 8.81 -20.37 8.76
CA TYR A 50 9.08 -19.15 7.95
C TYR A 50 8.68 -19.28 6.48
N ASP A 51 8.71 -20.49 5.92
CA ASP A 51 8.37 -20.76 4.51
C ASP A 51 6.87 -20.60 4.22
N ARG A 52 6.03 -20.49 5.25
CA ARG A 52 4.57 -20.39 5.11
C ARG A 52 4.06 -18.95 5.08
N ARG A 53 4.92 -17.95 5.22
CA ARG A 53 4.51 -16.54 5.30
C ARG A 53 3.76 -16.11 4.01
N PRO A 54 2.68 -15.31 4.12
CA PRO A 54 1.97 -14.80 2.96
C PRO A 54 2.91 -13.97 2.08
N MET A 55 2.98 -14.33 0.80
CA MET A 55 3.78 -13.62 -0.19
C MET A 55 3.17 -12.25 -0.52
N GLY A 56 4.00 -11.29 -0.95
CA GLY A 56 3.55 -9.99 -1.46
C GLY A 56 3.09 -8.99 -0.40
N THR A 57 3.24 -9.28 0.89
CA THR A 57 2.83 -8.38 2.00
C THR A 57 3.56 -7.04 2.00
N GLU A 58 4.83 -7.02 1.58
CA GLU A 58 5.61 -5.80 1.39
C GLU A 58 5.02 -4.93 0.27
N GLY A 59 4.68 -5.54 -0.87
CA GLY A 59 4.04 -4.86 -2.00
C GLY A 59 2.68 -4.28 -1.64
N VAL A 60 1.84 -5.03 -0.92
CA VAL A 60 0.55 -4.56 -0.40
C VAL A 60 0.74 -3.36 0.54
N THR A 61 1.73 -3.42 1.42
CA THR A 61 2.03 -2.32 2.36
C THR A 61 2.50 -1.08 1.62
N ALA A 62 3.42 -1.23 0.68
CA ALA A 62 3.95 -0.13 -0.14
C ALA A 62 2.84 0.54 -0.97
N LEU A 63 1.99 -0.26 -1.62
CA LEU A 63 0.85 0.24 -2.39
C LEU A 63 -0.15 1.00 -1.51
N ASN A 64 -0.49 0.46 -0.33
CA ASN A 64 -1.41 1.12 0.60
C ASN A 64 -0.85 2.47 1.09
N ILE A 65 0.45 2.57 1.35
CA ILE A 65 1.11 3.83 1.70
C ILE A 65 1.05 4.83 0.55
N ALA A 66 1.37 4.40 -0.68
CA ALA A 66 1.29 5.26 -1.87
C ALA A 66 -0.14 5.76 -2.11
N LEU A 67 -1.13 4.88 -1.98
CA LEU A 67 -2.55 5.21 -2.16
C LEU A 67 -3.05 6.20 -1.10
N LYS A 68 -2.69 6.03 0.17
CA LYS A 68 -3.00 7.00 1.24
C LYS A 68 -2.50 8.40 0.91
N ARG A 69 -1.30 8.51 0.35
CA ARG A 69 -0.74 9.81 -0.06
C ARG A 69 -1.44 10.40 -1.27
N ALA A 70 -1.77 9.56 -2.25
CA ALA A 70 -2.54 10.00 -3.42
C ALA A 70 -3.92 10.55 -3.01
N ILE A 71 -4.62 9.85 -2.11
CA ILE A 71 -5.90 10.29 -1.52
C ILE A 71 -5.72 11.64 -0.82
N ARG A 72 -4.70 11.77 0.05
CA ARG A 72 -4.42 13.02 0.76
C ARG A 72 -4.15 14.20 -0.19
N LYS A 73 -3.31 14.00 -1.21
CA LYS A 73 -3.03 15.02 -2.24
C LYS A 73 -4.32 15.44 -2.97
N ALA A 74 -5.22 14.49 -3.26
CA ALA A 74 -6.49 14.75 -3.93
C ALA A 74 -7.52 15.50 -3.06
N THR A 75 -7.52 15.29 -1.74
CA THR A 75 -8.46 15.95 -0.82
C THR A 75 -8.00 17.34 -0.39
N GLU A 76 -6.70 17.54 -0.14
CA GLU A 76 -6.12 18.85 0.16
C GLU A 76 -6.28 19.84 -1.01
N GLY A 77 -6.28 19.34 -2.25
CA GLY A 77 -6.53 20.14 -3.46
C GLY A 77 -7.96 20.67 -3.62
N LYS A 78 -8.95 20.11 -2.87
CA LYS A 78 -10.36 20.53 -2.94
C LYS A 78 -10.74 21.63 -1.93
N MET A 79 -9.83 22.00 -1.01
CA MET A 79 -10.07 23.07 -0.03
C MET A 79 -9.54 24.45 -0.49
N LYS A 80 -9.17 24.58 -1.77
CA LYS A 80 -8.84 25.85 -2.42
C LYS A 80 -9.92 26.17 -3.45
#